data_AF-A0A7X0LQX5-F1
#
_entry.id   AF-A0A7X0LQX5-F1
#
_cell.length_a   1.000
_cell.length_b   1.000
_cell.length_c   1.000
_cell.angle_alpha   90.00
_cell.angle_beta   90.00
_cell.angle_gamma   90.00
#
_symmetry.space_group_name_H-M   'P 1'
#
loop_
_entity.id
_entity.type
_entity.pdbx_description
1 polymer ?
#
loop_
_entity_poly.entity_id
_entity_poly.type
_entity_poly.pdbx_seq_one_letter_code
_entity_poly.pdbx_strand_id
1 'polypeptide(L)'
;MSDHPPHLPSAPDAKVPGVPDAPEIPDLRTLTRSSAWAPLDAEGRHRWLVAVREQYFSRTDVAPDTPAGAVHTLAGRYITDRSALFLALGEAVNGPGGYFGADLDALNDCLRGGFGAATPFTLDWPDSDTARTHLMAYFDSALDVLRDHGVDVRLR
;
A
#
# COMPACT_ATOMS: atom_id res chain seq x y z
N MET A 1 -36.19 -41.83 11.16
CA MET A 1 -36.49 -40.95 10.02
C MET A 1 -36.35 -39.53 10.53
N SER A 2 -35.15 -38.96 10.42
CA SER A 2 -34.88 -37.60 10.90
C SER A 2 -35.18 -36.64 9.77
N ASP A 3 -36.23 -35.85 9.95
CA ASP A 3 -36.64 -34.78 9.05
C ASP A 3 -35.62 -33.64 9.12
N HIS A 4 -34.95 -33.34 8.00
CA HIS A 4 -34.03 -32.22 7.88
C HIS A 4 -34.76 -31.12 7.09
N PRO A 5 -34.83 -29.87 7.57
CA PRO A 5 -35.51 -28.82 6.83
C PRO A 5 -34.71 -28.46 5.56
N PRO A 6 -35.39 -28.02 4.49
CA PRO A 6 -34.71 -27.68 3.23
C PRO A 6 -33.85 -26.43 3.42
N HIS A 7 -32.60 -26.48 2.92
CA HIS A 7 -31.74 -25.33 2.77
C HIS A 7 -32.38 -24.33 1.79
N LEU A 8 -32.74 -23.14 2.29
CA LEU A 8 -33.08 -22.00 1.44
C LEU A 8 -31.79 -21.47 0.77
N PRO A 9 -31.83 -21.07 -0.51
CA PRO A 9 -30.70 -20.40 -1.14
C PRO A 9 -30.45 -19.04 -0.46
N SER A 10 -29.18 -18.76 -0.12
CA SER A 10 -28.77 -17.43 0.32
C SER A 10 -29.12 -16.41 -0.77
N ALA A 11 -29.89 -15.39 -0.40
CA ALA A 11 -30.14 -14.25 -1.26
C ALA A 11 -28.80 -13.53 -1.56
N PRO A 12 -28.60 -12.97 -2.77
CA PRO A 12 -27.47 -12.10 -3.02
C PRO A 12 -27.53 -10.90 -2.07
N ASP A 13 -26.39 -10.52 -1.50
CA ASP A 13 -26.28 -9.40 -0.56
C ASP A 13 -26.96 -8.15 -1.13
N ALA A 14 -28.08 -7.78 -0.52
CA ALA A 14 -28.78 -6.57 -0.89
C ALA A 14 -27.89 -5.36 -0.54
N LYS A 15 -27.58 -4.53 -1.54
CA LYS A 15 -26.83 -3.27 -1.36
C LYS A 15 -27.51 -2.43 -0.27
N VAL A 16 -26.80 -2.18 0.84
CA VAL A 16 -27.29 -1.38 1.96
C VAL A 16 -27.63 0.03 1.43
N PRO A 17 -28.91 0.47 1.48
CA PRO A 17 -29.29 1.78 0.95
C PRO A 17 -28.69 2.91 1.78
N GLY A 18 -28.01 3.86 1.15
CA GLY A 18 -27.53 5.09 1.78
C GLY A 18 -26.02 5.18 2.05
N VAL A 19 -25.25 4.13 1.74
CA VAL A 19 -23.79 4.26 1.64
C VAL A 19 -23.50 4.94 0.30
N PRO A 20 -22.87 6.13 0.26
CA PRO A 20 -22.44 6.71 -1.01
C PRO A 20 -21.56 5.68 -1.71
N ASP A 21 -21.76 5.51 -3.03
CA ASP A 21 -20.90 4.63 -3.81
C ASP A 21 -19.45 5.03 -3.54
N ALA A 22 -18.65 4.05 -3.08
CA ALA A 22 -17.24 4.29 -2.85
C ALA A 22 -16.64 4.82 -4.16
N PRO A 23 -15.77 5.83 -4.11
CA PRO A 23 -15.20 6.42 -5.30
C PRO A 23 -14.57 5.32 -6.16
N GLU A 24 -14.89 5.34 -7.45
CA GLU A 24 -14.31 4.42 -8.42
C GLU A 24 -12.79 4.59 -8.41
N ILE A 25 -12.06 3.47 -8.29
CA ILE A 25 -10.61 3.50 -8.34
C ILE A 25 -10.23 3.74 -9.82
N PRO A 26 -9.47 4.81 -10.13
CA PRO A 26 -9.07 5.09 -11.50
C PRO A 26 -8.14 3.99 -12.02
N ASP A 27 -7.97 3.92 -13.35
CA ASP A 27 -6.92 3.07 -13.93
C ASP A 27 -5.55 3.56 -13.43
N LEU A 28 -4.97 2.80 -12.49
CA LEU A 28 -3.75 3.19 -11.80
C LEU A 28 -2.55 3.26 -12.76
N ARG A 29 -2.62 2.58 -13.93
CA ARG A 29 -1.58 2.63 -14.97
C ARG A 29 -1.49 3.98 -15.66
N THR A 30 -2.55 4.79 -15.56
CA THR A 30 -2.65 6.11 -16.21
C THR A 30 -2.30 7.26 -15.27
N LEU A 31 -2.04 6.97 -13.99
CA LEU A 31 -1.71 7.98 -13.00
C LEU A 31 -0.36 8.62 -13.32
N THR A 32 -0.33 9.95 -13.29
CA THR A 32 0.89 10.75 -13.51
C THR A 32 1.32 11.52 -12.25
N ARG A 33 0.52 11.43 -11.18
CA ARG A 33 0.76 12.12 -9.90
C ARG A 33 0.50 11.18 -8.74
N SER A 34 1.43 11.18 -7.79
CA SER A 34 1.32 10.44 -6.54
C SER A 34 0.28 11.08 -5.59
N SER A 35 -0.15 10.30 -4.60
CA SER A 35 -1.04 10.70 -3.50
C SER A 35 -2.47 11.03 -3.90
N ALA A 36 -2.96 10.51 -5.03
CA ALA A 36 -4.37 10.61 -5.42
C ALA A 36 -5.31 9.91 -4.43
N TRP A 37 -4.81 8.92 -3.69
CA TRP A 37 -5.49 8.22 -2.59
C TRP A 37 -5.59 9.04 -1.30
N ALA A 38 -4.82 10.13 -1.15
CA ALA A 38 -4.72 10.87 0.11
C ALA A 38 -6.05 11.44 0.63
N PRO A 39 -6.97 11.97 -0.22
CA PRO A 39 -8.24 12.51 0.24
C PRO A 39 -9.26 11.44 0.69
N LEU A 40 -9.01 10.16 0.41
CA LEU A 40 -9.91 9.06 0.76
C LEU A 40 -9.90 8.80 2.26
N ASP A 41 -10.96 8.17 2.77
CA ASP A 41 -10.98 7.61 4.12
C ASP A 41 -10.17 6.29 4.19
N ALA A 42 -10.06 5.72 5.39
CA ALA A 42 -9.29 4.50 5.62
C ALA A 42 -9.76 3.32 4.75
N GLU A 43 -11.07 3.18 4.55
CA GLU A 43 -11.64 2.12 3.71
C GLU A 43 -11.33 2.35 2.22
N GLY A 44 -11.47 3.59 1.74
CA GLY A 44 -11.09 3.95 0.38
C GLY A 44 -9.60 3.73 0.10
N ARG A 45 -8.72 4.05 1.05
CA ARG A 45 -7.28 3.74 0.94
C ARG A 45 -7.00 2.26 0.98
N HIS A 46 -7.71 1.50 1.81
CA HIS A 46 -7.58 0.04 1.83
C HIS A 46 -7.94 -0.57 0.48
N ARG A 47 -9.09 -0.17 -0.08
CA ARG A 47 -9.52 -0.60 -1.42
C ARG A 47 -8.52 -0.20 -2.51
N TRP A 48 -7.96 1.01 -2.43
CA TRP A 48 -6.92 1.46 -3.34
C TRP A 48 -5.67 0.57 -3.25
N LEU A 49 -5.23 0.21 -2.04
CA LEU A 49 -4.08 -0.68 -1.83
C LEU A 49 -4.33 -2.08 -2.41
N VAL A 50 -5.54 -2.62 -2.27
CA VAL A 50 -5.94 -3.87 -2.91
C VAL A 50 -5.82 -3.78 -4.43
N ALA A 51 -6.35 -2.71 -5.04
CA ALA A 51 -6.27 -2.51 -6.49
C ALA A 51 -4.83 -2.34 -6.99
N VAL A 52 -3.98 -1.59 -6.27
CA VAL A 52 -2.55 -1.44 -6.56
C VAL A 52 -1.84 -2.80 -6.55
N ARG A 53 -2.14 -3.64 -5.55
CA ARG A 53 -1.57 -4.98 -5.43
C ARG A 53 -2.02 -5.88 -6.59
N GLU A 54 -3.31 -5.93 -6.88
CA GLU A 54 -3.87 -6.73 -7.98
C GLU A 54 -3.31 -6.30 -9.35
N GLN A 55 -3.18 -5.00 -9.57
CA GLN A 55 -2.55 -4.47 -10.77
C GLN A 55 -1.08 -4.90 -10.87
N TYR A 56 -0.32 -4.81 -9.78
CA TYR A 56 1.09 -5.21 -9.78
C TYR A 56 1.25 -6.68 -10.14
N PHE A 57 0.41 -7.58 -9.61
CA PHE A 57 0.51 -9.01 -9.90
C PHE A 57 -0.14 -9.45 -11.21
N SER A 58 -0.95 -8.60 -11.85
CA SER A 58 -1.50 -8.86 -13.19
C SER A 58 -0.59 -8.36 -14.32
N ARG A 59 0.51 -7.67 -14.00
CA ARG A 59 1.49 -7.21 -15.00
C ARG A 59 2.19 -8.38 -15.69
N THR A 60 2.42 -8.24 -16.99
CA THR A 60 3.17 -9.21 -17.80
C THR A 60 4.60 -8.75 -18.08
N ASP A 61 4.87 -7.47 -17.92
CA ASP A 61 6.19 -6.85 -17.99
C ASP A 61 6.81 -6.82 -16.58
N VAL A 62 8.08 -7.20 -16.43
CA VAL A 62 8.81 -7.00 -15.16
C VAL A 62 9.91 -6.00 -15.43
N ALA A 63 9.73 -4.77 -14.96
CA ALA A 63 10.80 -3.79 -14.98
C ALA A 63 11.92 -4.25 -14.02
N PRO A 64 13.21 -4.09 -14.40
CA PRO A 64 14.29 -4.37 -13.47
C PRO A 64 14.24 -3.40 -12.29
N ASP A 65 14.80 -3.83 -11.17
CA ASP A 65 14.94 -2.97 -10.01
C ASP A 65 15.78 -1.74 -10.32
N THR A 66 15.40 -0.62 -9.70
CA THR A 66 16.30 0.53 -9.59
C THR A 66 17.56 0.10 -8.85
N PRO A 67 18.77 0.44 -9.33
CA PRO A 67 20.02 0.05 -8.68
C PRO A 67 20.12 0.55 -7.23
N ALA A 68 20.88 -0.19 -6.42
CA ALA A 68 21.19 0.18 -5.05
C ALA A 68 21.78 1.60 -4.95
N GLY A 69 21.54 2.26 -3.82
CA GLY A 69 21.94 3.64 -3.56
C GLY A 69 20.96 4.70 -4.06
N ALA A 70 19.81 4.30 -4.62
CA ALA A 70 18.74 5.22 -4.96
C ALA A 70 18.19 5.95 -3.72
N VAL A 71 17.56 7.11 -3.96
CA VAL A 71 16.87 7.88 -2.92
C VAL A 71 15.40 7.95 -3.30
N HIS A 72 14.53 7.45 -2.43
CA HIS A 72 13.08 7.48 -2.57
C HIS A 72 12.48 8.41 -1.53
N THR A 73 11.51 9.24 -1.91
CA THR A 73 10.87 10.21 -1.00
C THR A 73 9.42 9.84 -0.76
N LEU A 74 9.04 9.68 0.51
CA LEU A 74 7.66 9.44 0.93
C LEU A 74 6.85 10.73 1.02
N ALA A 75 5.57 10.65 0.65
CA ALA A 75 4.59 11.68 0.95
C ALA A 75 4.08 11.53 2.41
N GLY A 76 4.97 11.71 3.39
CA GLY A 76 4.71 11.33 4.79
C GLY A 76 3.53 12.05 5.44
N ARG A 77 3.22 13.29 5.03
CA ARG A 77 2.07 14.08 5.50
C ARG A 77 0.70 13.43 5.32
N TYR A 78 0.59 12.39 4.47
CA TYR A 78 -0.68 11.71 4.20
C TYR A 78 -0.79 10.35 4.90
N ILE A 79 0.27 9.89 5.58
CA ILE A 79 0.33 8.57 6.21
C ILE A 79 -0.38 8.62 7.56
N THR A 80 -1.69 8.37 7.53
CA THR A 80 -2.59 8.43 8.70
C THR A 80 -3.18 7.08 9.09
N ASP A 81 -2.90 6.04 8.30
CA ASP A 81 -3.29 4.65 8.54
C ASP A 81 -2.31 3.70 7.81
N ARG A 82 -2.45 2.39 8.04
CA ARG A 82 -1.53 1.39 7.50
C ARG A 82 -1.59 1.33 5.97
N SER A 83 -2.76 1.48 5.37
CA SER A 83 -2.90 1.45 3.92
C SER A 83 -2.21 2.66 3.29
N ALA A 84 -2.34 3.84 3.88
CA ALA A 84 -1.62 5.04 3.47
C ALA A 84 -0.10 4.87 3.49
N LEU A 85 0.46 4.13 4.47
CA LEU A 85 1.89 3.82 4.52
C LEU A 85 2.34 3.04 3.29
N PHE A 86 1.65 1.94 2.98
CA PHE A 86 2.03 1.07 1.87
C PHE A 86 1.78 1.71 0.50
N LEU A 87 0.74 2.53 0.38
CA LEU A 87 0.51 3.34 -0.81
C LEU A 87 1.63 4.36 -1.03
N ALA A 88 2.04 5.08 0.03
CA ALA A 88 3.14 6.02 -0.06
C ALA A 88 4.47 5.34 -0.42
N LEU A 89 4.77 4.17 0.17
CA LEU A 89 5.94 3.36 -0.16
C LEU A 89 5.94 2.91 -1.62
N GLY A 90 4.82 2.36 -2.08
CA GLY A 90 4.64 1.93 -3.46
C GLY A 90 4.86 3.07 -4.45
N GLU A 91 4.31 4.25 -4.16
CA GLU A 91 4.49 5.42 -5.01
C GLU A 91 5.91 6.01 -4.99
N ALA A 92 6.59 5.95 -3.85
CA ALA A 92 7.96 6.43 -3.74
C ALA A 92 8.95 5.55 -4.52
N VAL A 93 8.72 4.23 -4.54
CA VAL A 93 9.59 3.26 -5.22
C VAL A 93 9.27 3.13 -6.70
N ASN A 94 7.98 2.94 -7.03
CA ASN A 94 7.54 2.55 -8.37
C ASN A 94 6.77 3.65 -9.12
N GLY A 95 6.69 4.86 -8.56
CA GLY A 95 5.96 5.98 -9.14
C GLY A 95 4.45 5.91 -8.90
N PRO A 96 3.67 6.87 -9.42
CA PRO A 96 2.22 6.98 -9.19
C PRO A 96 1.47 5.66 -9.38
N GLY A 97 0.64 5.26 -8.41
CA GLY A 97 -0.07 3.96 -8.44
C GLY A 97 0.82 2.73 -8.26
N GLY A 98 2.09 2.91 -7.85
CA GLY A 98 3.06 1.84 -7.65
C GLY A 98 2.78 0.98 -6.41
N TYR A 99 3.25 -0.25 -6.43
CA TYR A 99 3.15 -1.22 -5.34
C TYR A 99 4.53 -1.48 -4.73
N PHE A 100 4.64 -1.51 -3.40
CA PHE A 100 5.85 -1.96 -2.70
C PHE A 100 5.47 -2.53 -1.33
N GLY A 101 4.63 -3.56 -1.35
CA GLY A 101 4.06 -4.20 -0.16
C GLY A 101 2.62 -3.75 0.15
N ALA A 102 1.90 -4.55 0.94
CA ALA A 102 0.56 -4.24 1.46
C ALA A 102 0.42 -4.46 2.98
N ASP A 103 1.45 -5.03 3.60
CA ASP A 103 1.65 -5.27 5.02
C ASP A 103 3.18 -5.43 5.28
N LEU A 104 3.58 -5.73 6.51
CA LEU A 104 5.00 -5.85 6.87
C LEU A 104 5.67 -7.08 6.23
N ASP A 105 4.95 -8.19 6.05
CA ASP A 105 5.49 -9.41 5.44
C ASP A 105 5.73 -9.18 3.94
N ALA A 106 4.76 -8.58 3.26
CA ALA A 106 4.87 -8.21 1.86
C ALA A 106 5.95 -7.13 1.63
N LEU A 107 6.11 -6.18 2.55
CA LEU A 107 7.22 -5.21 2.51
C LEU A 107 8.57 -5.92 2.63
N ASN A 108 8.70 -6.83 3.59
CA ASN A 108 9.88 -7.65 3.79
C ASN A 108 10.23 -8.50 2.56
N ASP A 109 9.24 -9.01 1.83
CA ASP A 109 9.45 -9.68 0.54
C ASP A 109 9.90 -8.70 -0.55
N CYS A 110 9.29 -7.51 -0.64
CA CYS A 110 9.65 -6.51 -1.64
C CYS A 110 11.11 -6.03 -1.48
N LEU A 111 11.59 -5.91 -0.25
CA LEU A 111 12.95 -5.46 0.07
C LEU A 111 14.05 -6.48 -0.30
N ARG A 112 13.69 -7.72 -0.65
CA ARG A 112 14.61 -8.74 -1.17
C ARG A 112 14.92 -8.59 -2.67
N GLY A 113 14.27 -7.63 -3.34
CA GLY A 113 14.45 -7.34 -4.76
C GLY A 113 13.43 -8.03 -5.67
N GLY A 114 13.36 -7.58 -6.92
CA GLY A 114 12.35 -7.98 -7.92
C GLY A 114 11.05 -7.18 -7.84
N PHE A 115 11.03 -6.12 -7.04
CA PHE A 115 9.83 -5.30 -6.77
C PHE A 115 10.00 -3.81 -7.04
N GLY A 116 11.07 -3.41 -7.74
CA GLY A 116 11.28 -2.04 -8.21
C GLY A 116 12.50 -1.33 -7.62
N ALA A 117 13.07 -1.85 -6.54
CA ALA A 117 14.28 -1.31 -5.93
C ALA A 117 15.16 -2.42 -5.35
N ALA A 118 16.45 -2.34 -5.63
CA ALA A 118 17.47 -3.17 -5.01
C ALA A 118 17.96 -2.50 -3.73
N THR A 119 18.01 -3.24 -2.64
CA THR A 119 18.63 -2.81 -1.38
C THR A 119 20.17 -2.91 -1.46
N PRO A 120 20.93 -2.06 -0.74
CA PRO A 120 20.48 -0.96 0.11
C PRO A 120 20.09 0.30 -0.68
N PHE A 121 19.16 1.10 -0.14
CA PHE A 121 18.78 2.42 -0.68
C PHE A 121 18.44 3.40 0.45
N THR A 122 18.25 4.68 0.14
CA THR A 122 17.80 5.70 1.10
C THR A 122 16.31 5.95 0.97
N LEU A 123 15.60 5.98 2.10
CA LEU A 123 14.21 6.42 2.18
C LEU A 123 14.13 7.75 2.94
N ASP A 124 13.87 8.83 2.20
CA ASP A 124 13.61 10.14 2.77
C ASP A 124 12.13 10.26 3.16
N TRP A 125 11.87 10.52 4.44
CA TRP A 125 10.54 10.51 5.02
C TRP A 125 10.22 11.85 5.70
N PRO A 126 9.89 12.89 4.91
CA PRO A 126 9.40 14.16 5.46
C PRO A 126 8.04 14.00 6.11
N ASP A 127 7.74 14.83 7.12
CA ASP A 127 6.49 14.84 7.87
C ASP A 127 6.21 13.50 8.58
N SER A 128 7.28 12.78 8.95
CA SER A 128 7.22 11.43 9.53
C SER A 128 6.48 11.37 10.87
N ASP A 129 6.39 12.51 11.57
CA ASP A 129 5.62 12.64 12.82
C ASP A 129 4.13 12.36 12.63
N THR A 130 3.59 12.56 11.42
CA THR A 130 2.20 12.19 11.10
C THR A 130 2.03 10.67 11.24
N ALA A 131 2.87 9.90 10.55
CA ALA A 131 2.85 8.45 10.60
C ALA A 131 3.13 7.94 12.02
N ARG A 132 4.10 8.52 12.72
CA ARG A 132 4.43 8.18 14.11
C ARG A 132 3.22 8.34 15.04
N THR A 133 2.49 9.44 14.90
CA THR A 133 1.31 9.73 15.73
C THR A 133 0.16 8.76 15.47
N HIS A 134 -0.11 8.46 14.21
CA HIS A 134 -1.26 7.65 13.81
C HIS A 134 -1.03 6.13 13.87
N LEU A 135 0.19 5.67 13.60
CA LEU A 135 0.52 4.24 13.53
C LEU A 135 1.11 3.69 14.84
N MET A 136 1.63 4.58 15.70
CA MET A 136 2.20 4.21 17.01
C MET A 136 3.22 3.07 16.86
N ALA A 137 3.10 1.98 17.63
CA ALA A 137 4.02 0.84 17.56
C ALA A 137 4.17 0.22 16.15
N TYR A 138 3.16 0.36 15.28
CA TYR A 138 3.26 -0.13 13.91
C TYR A 138 4.24 0.69 13.06
N PHE A 139 4.44 1.98 13.39
CA PHE A 139 5.49 2.80 12.79
C PHE A 139 6.87 2.22 13.08
N ASP A 140 7.14 1.88 14.34
CA ASP A 140 8.42 1.30 14.75
C ASP A 140 8.67 -0.05 14.07
N SER A 141 7.65 -0.92 13.99
CA SER A 141 7.76 -2.20 13.28
C SER A 141 8.07 -2.01 11.78
N ALA A 142 7.51 -0.99 11.13
CA ALA A 142 7.84 -0.68 9.74
C ALA A 142 9.27 -0.19 9.58
N LEU A 143 9.78 0.62 10.53
CA LEU A 143 11.17 1.07 10.53
C LEU A 143 12.14 -0.09 10.72
N ASP A 144 11.82 -1.03 11.61
CA ASP A 144 12.65 -2.20 11.87
C ASP A 144 12.79 -3.04 10.59
N VAL A 145 11.67 -3.34 9.92
CA VAL A 145 11.70 -4.05 8.62
C VAL A 145 12.55 -3.32 7.59
N LEU A 146 12.39 -2.00 7.42
CA LEU A 146 13.19 -1.23 6.47
C LEU A 146 14.70 -1.31 6.80
N ARG A 147 15.06 -1.14 8.07
CA ARG A 147 16.45 -1.11 8.54
C ARG A 147 17.12 -2.48 8.48
N ASP A 148 16.38 -3.55 8.76
CA ASP A 148 16.87 -4.94 8.68
C ASP A 148 17.32 -5.31 7.27
N HIS A 149 16.75 -4.66 6.24
CA HIS A 149 17.16 -4.81 4.84
C HIS A 149 18.15 -3.73 4.36
N GLY A 150 18.76 -2.97 5.27
CA GLY A 150 19.79 -1.99 4.94
C GLY A 150 19.27 -0.70 4.30
N VAL A 151 17.98 -0.38 4.47
CA VAL A 151 17.44 0.93 4.04
C VAL A 151 17.86 2.01 5.03
N ASP A 152 18.53 3.05 4.53
CA ASP A 152 18.82 4.28 5.30
C ASP A 152 17.55 5.13 5.39
N VAL A 153 16.83 5.05 6.52
CA VAL A 153 15.59 5.82 6.74
C VAL A 153 15.88 7.16 7.38
N ARG A 154 15.64 8.25 6.64
CA ARG A 154 15.82 9.63 7.10
C ARG A 154 14.49 10.24 7.51
N LEU A 155 14.24 10.24 8.81
CA LEU A 155 13.04 10.83 9.41
C LEU A 155 13.22 12.34 9.55
N ARG A 156 12.24 13.10 9.06
CA ARG A 156 12.18 14.57 9.16
C ARG A 156 10.78 15.04 9.50
#